data_AF-A0A9E2R225-F1
#
_entry.id   AF-A0A9E2R225-F1
#
_cell.length_a   1.000
_cell.length_b   1.000
_cell.length_c   1.000
_cell.angle_alpha   90.00
_cell.angle_beta   90.00
_cell.angle_gamma   90.00
#
_symmetry.space_group_name_H-M   'P 1'
#
loop_
_entity.id
_entity.type
_entity.pdbx_description
1 polymer ?
#
loop_
_entity_poly.entity_id
_entity_poly.type
_entity_poly.pdbx_seq_one_letter_code
_entity_poly.pdbx_strand_id
1 'polypeptide(L)'
;MKKLAPTLWIGCVGILAVALPVGCGRSTQANGQSSASVPNVQIVRVKTGEIVRRLTLPGNLRAYQETVLYAKVPGYLKAIAVDRGDWVKANDVLAELEAPEMLADVRKFKAEVDVAEIEVRRVNGAIKKAPDLVMPVAVDAARGKDEIAKANLERIETLLGYSKIMAPFDGVVTKRWVDVGAFIPAATSSSAARSAAVVTLMDFSRVRIEVAIPEPEVPLVKRDLPVKVTVEELHGRVFDGKVTRFAYALDESTKTMTTEIEIPNPDHALRPGMYA
;
A
#
# COMPACT_ATOMS: atom_id res chain seq x y z
N MET A 1 -37.30 50.25 37.79
CA MET A 1 -36.70 49.49 38.93
C MET A 1 -35.19 49.59 38.73
N LYS A 2 -34.51 50.61 39.29
CA LYS A 2 -33.79 50.60 40.59
C LYS A 2 -32.98 49.29 40.74
N LYS A 3 -31.63 49.30 40.83
CA LYS A 3 -30.85 49.94 41.91
C LYS A 3 -29.40 50.30 41.49
N LEU A 4 -28.99 51.51 41.89
CA LEU A 4 -27.62 51.90 42.26
C LEU A 4 -27.23 51.25 43.60
N ALA A 5 -25.93 51.07 43.85
CA ALA A 5 -25.34 51.28 45.18
C ALA A 5 -23.83 51.66 45.13
N PRO A 6 -23.33 52.41 46.13
CA PRO A 6 -22.15 53.29 46.04
C PRO A 6 -21.06 53.05 47.13
N THR A 7 -19.92 53.74 47.06
CA THR A 7 -18.98 53.99 48.18
C THR A 7 -18.36 55.40 47.99
N LEU A 8 -18.75 56.45 48.73
CA LEU A 8 -18.41 56.93 50.10
C LEU A 8 -16.98 57.47 50.30
N TRP A 9 -16.81 58.81 50.38
CA TRP A 9 -16.29 59.65 51.50
C TRP A 9 -15.92 61.08 51.01
N ILE A 10 -16.75 62.13 51.17
CA ILE A 10 -16.79 63.19 52.23
C ILE A 10 -15.46 63.87 52.59
N GLY A 11 -15.41 65.20 52.36
CA GLY A 11 -14.47 66.15 52.98
C GLY A 11 -14.74 67.63 52.61
N CYS A 12 -15.44 68.35 53.52
CA CYS A 12 -15.77 69.78 53.65
C CYS A 12 -14.97 70.84 52.82
N VAL A 13 -15.58 71.81 52.12
CA VAL A 13 -16.37 73.03 52.50
C VAL A 13 -15.59 74.14 53.24
N GLY A 14 -15.56 75.34 52.62
CA GLY A 14 -15.29 76.66 53.24
C GLY A 14 -14.69 77.67 52.24
N ILE A 15 -15.45 78.42 51.41
CA ILE A 15 -16.28 79.64 51.65
C ILE A 15 -15.54 80.99 51.40
N LEU A 16 -16.12 81.74 50.43
CA LEU A 16 -16.20 83.20 50.21
C LEU A 16 -14.95 84.10 50.05
N ALA A 17 -14.90 84.83 48.92
CA ALA A 17 -15.00 86.30 48.91
C ALA A 17 -15.32 86.84 47.49
N VAL A 18 -16.12 87.90 47.45
CA VAL A 18 -16.84 88.52 46.31
C VAL A 18 -16.15 89.83 45.90
N ALA A 19 -16.08 90.16 44.59
CA ALA A 19 -16.34 91.50 44.03
C ALA A 19 -16.05 91.61 42.50
N LEU A 20 -17.07 92.10 41.78
CA LEU A 20 -17.19 92.57 40.38
C LEU A 20 -16.58 94.01 40.19
N PRO A 21 -16.62 94.72 39.03
CA PRO A 21 -17.08 94.40 37.65
C PRO A 21 -16.24 95.04 36.47
N VAL A 22 -16.79 94.89 35.25
CA VAL A 22 -16.66 95.69 34.00
C VAL A 22 -15.31 95.79 33.26
N GLY A 23 -15.29 95.24 32.05
CA GLY A 23 -14.34 95.60 30.99
C GLY A 23 -14.81 95.11 29.61
N CYS A 24 -15.66 95.88 28.95
CA CYS A 24 -16.04 95.70 27.55
C CYS A 24 -14.85 95.98 26.63
N GLY A 25 -14.54 95.09 25.69
CA GLY A 25 -13.58 95.42 24.64
C GLY A 25 -13.22 94.29 23.68
N ARG A 26 -13.81 94.36 22.49
CA ARG A 26 -13.29 93.93 21.17
C ARG A 26 -13.38 92.45 20.76
N SER A 27 -14.22 92.28 19.74
CA SER A 27 -14.19 91.27 18.69
C SER A 27 -12.80 91.02 18.11
N THR A 28 -12.36 89.77 18.12
CA THR A 28 -11.60 89.20 17.00
C THR A 28 -11.63 87.67 17.04
N GLN A 29 -12.15 87.13 15.94
CA GLN A 29 -11.85 85.82 15.35
C GLN A 29 -12.15 84.57 16.18
N ALA A 30 -13.24 83.92 15.77
CA ALA A 30 -13.29 82.47 15.68
C ALA A 30 -12.05 81.98 14.93
N ASN A 31 -11.02 81.60 15.68
CA ASN A 31 -9.88 80.90 15.14
C ASN A 31 -10.35 79.46 14.88
N GLY A 32 -10.52 79.13 13.61
CA GLY A 32 -10.90 77.80 13.17
C GLY A 32 -9.92 76.78 13.72
N GLN A 33 -10.37 76.02 14.73
CA GLN A 33 -9.77 74.73 15.06
C GLN A 33 -10.09 73.78 13.91
N SER A 34 -9.31 73.88 12.84
CA SER A 34 -9.00 72.71 12.03
C SER A 34 -7.74 72.10 12.62
N SER A 35 -7.90 71.42 13.75
CA SER A 35 -6.94 70.42 14.19
C SER A 35 -6.99 69.33 13.12
N ALA A 36 -6.17 69.45 12.09
CA ALA A 36 -5.98 68.37 11.12
C ALA A 36 -5.52 67.14 11.93
N SER A 37 -6.43 66.21 12.18
CA SER A 37 -6.12 64.97 12.87
C SER A 37 -5.21 64.18 11.93
N VAL A 38 -3.90 64.26 12.15
CA VAL A 38 -2.96 63.47 11.38
C VAL A 38 -3.31 62.01 11.63
N PRO A 39 -3.77 61.27 10.62
CA PRO A 39 -4.22 59.90 10.84
C PRO A 39 -3.03 59.09 11.35
N ASN A 40 -3.17 58.54 12.56
CA ASN A 40 -2.15 57.69 13.14
C ASN A 40 -2.15 56.37 12.38
N VAL A 41 -1.10 56.13 11.59
CA VAL A 41 -0.94 54.91 10.81
C VAL A 41 0.15 54.05 11.43
N GLN A 42 -0.20 52.78 11.70
CA GLN A 42 0.78 51.79 12.13
C GLN A 42 1.60 51.38 10.92
N ILE A 43 2.88 51.75 10.91
CA ILE A 43 3.84 51.29 9.90
C ILE A 43 4.58 50.05 10.39
N VAL A 44 4.74 49.07 9.51
CA VAL A 44 5.60 47.90 9.70
C VAL A 44 6.70 47.94 8.64
N ARG A 45 7.96 47.73 9.05
CA ARG A 45 9.07 47.57 8.09
C ARG A 45 9.04 46.17 7.49
N VAL A 46 8.89 46.11 6.17
CA VAL A 46 8.97 44.86 5.42
C VAL A 46 10.40 44.32 5.51
N LYS A 47 10.54 43.04 5.82
CA LYS A 47 11.81 42.31 5.78
C LYS A 47 11.71 41.25 4.69
N THR A 48 12.74 41.15 3.86
CA THR A 48 12.88 40.02 2.93
C THR A 48 13.19 38.77 3.74
N GLY A 49 12.45 37.69 3.48
CA GLY A 49 12.65 36.39 4.10
C GLY A 49 12.34 35.28 3.09
N GLU A 50 12.83 34.09 3.37
CA GLU A 50 12.53 32.90 2.58
C GLU A 50 11.08 32.44 2.85
N ILE A 51 10.28 32.28 1.80
CA ILE A 51 8.90 31.79 1.89
C ILE A 51 8.92 30.30 1.59
N VAL A 52 8.78 29.46 2.63
CA VAL A 52 8.64 28.01 2.49
C VAL A 52 7.16 27.62 2.47
N ARG A 53 6.71 26.97 1.40
CA ARG A 53 5.36 26.39 1.33
C ARG A 53 5.40 24.98 1.92
N ARG A 54 4.73 24.79 3.06
CA ARG A 54 4.59 23.47 3.69
C ARG A 54 3.20 22.92 3.39
N LEU A 55 3.17 21.70 2.86
CA LEU A 55 1.95 20.95 2.60
C LEU A 55 1.97 19.72 3.51
N THR A 56 0.91 19.53 4.27
CA THR A 56 0.72 18.35 5.13
C THR A 56 -0.56 17.69 4.67
N LEU A 57 -0.44 16.44 4.25
CA LEU A 57 -1.54 15.65 3.69
C LEU A 57 -1.57 14.31 4.40
N PRO A 58 -2.77 13.78 4.68
CA PRO A 58 -2.88 12.42 5.15
C PRO A 58 -2.46 11.43 4.06
N GLY A 59 -1.78 10.38 4.45
CA GLY A 59 -1.35 9.28 3.61
C GLY A 59 -1.76 7.92 4.17
N ASN A 60 -2.04 6.98 3.27
CA ASN A 60 -2.33 5.60 3.64
C ASN A 60 -1.08 4.74 3.49
N LEU A 61 -0.69 4.01 4.54
CA LEU A 61 0.41 3.06 4.46
C LEU A 61 -0.03 1.76 3.79
N ARG A 62 0.68 1.38 2.75
CA ARG A 62 0.59 0.12 2.03
C ARG A 62 1.87 -0.69 2.24
N ALA A 63 1.72 -2.01 2.22
CA ALA A 63 2.85 -2.92 2.10
C ALA A 63 3.61 -2.64 0.80
N TYR A 64 4.91 -2.95 0.78
CA TYR A 64 5.67 -2.89 -0.46
C TYR A 64 5.14 -3.93 -1.47
N GLN A 65 4.86 -5.13 -0.97
CA GLN A 65 4.20 -6.20 -1.72
C GLN A 65 3.15 -6.87 -0.83
N GLU A 66 1.97 -7.12 -1.40
CA GLU A 66 0.91 -7.91 -0.79
C GLU A 66 0.43 -8.93 -1.81
N THR A 67 0.34 -10.19 -1.42
CA THR A 67 -0.20 -11.24 -2.28
C THR A 67 -1.08 -12.19 -1.49
N VAL A 68 -2.21 -12.55 -2.09
CA VAL A 68 -3.06 -13.64 -1.59
C VAL A 68 -2.69 -14.88 -2.38
N LEU A 69 -2.24 -15.92 -1.69
CA LEU A 69 -1.86 -17.18 -2.29
C LEU A 69 -3.08 -18.08 -2.42
N TYR A 70 -3.24 -18.62 -3.62
CA TYR A 70 -4.37 -19.46 -4.00
C TYR A 70 -3.89 -20.87 -4.40
N ALA A 71 -4.75 -21.86 -4.19
CA ALA A 71 -4.51 -23.20 -4.71
C ALA A 71 -4.76 -23.26 -6.23
N LYS A 72 -3.78 -23.78 -6.97
CA LYS A 72 -3.90 -23.97 -8.43
C LYS A 72 -4.56 -25.31 -8.79
N VAL A 73 -4.49 -26.29 -7.90
CA VAL A 73 -5.06 -27.64 -8.06
C VAL A 73 -6.05 -27.89 -6.92
N PRO A 74 -7.20 -28.52 -7.18
CA PRO A 74 -8.16 -28.81 -6.12
C PRO A 74 -7.62 -29.94 -5.22
N GLY A 75 -7.84 -29.82 -3.92
CA GLY A 75 -7.41 -30.82 -2.95
C GLY A 75 -7.84 -30.50 -1.52
N TYR A 76 -7.64 -31.45 -0.62
CA TYR A 76 -7.84 -31.22 0.80
C TYR A 76 -6.57 -30.68 1.44
N LEU A 77 -6.69 -29.76 2.39
CA LEU A 77 -5.53 -29.25 3.11
C LEU A 77 -4.99 -30.34 4.05
N LYS A 78 -3.83 -30.91 3.73
CA LYS A 78 -3.18 -31.95 4.52
C LYS A 78 -2.46 -31.36 5.73
N ALA A 79 -1.70 -30.30 5.48
CA ALA A 79 -0.94 -29.60 6.51
C ALA A 79 -0.73 -28.14 6.13
N ILE A 80 -0.65 -27.29 7.14
CA ILE A 80 -0.24 -25.89 7.03
C ILE A 80 0.87 -25.66 8.07
N ALA A 81 2.01 -25.16 7.62
CA ALA A 81 3.21 -25.03 8.45
C ALA A 81 3.33 -23.67 9.14
N VAL A 82 2.45 -22.72 8.81
CA VAL A 82 2.53 -21.32 9.20
C VAL A 82 1.20 -20.81 9.72
N ASP A 83 1.23 -19.87 10.65
CA ASP A 83 0.08 -19.14 11.15
C ASP A 83 0.25 -17.63 11.04
N ARG A 84 -0.79 -16.89 11.40
CA ARG A 84 -0.82 -15.44 11.37
C ARG A 84 0.28 -14.86 12.28
N GLY A 85 1.14 -14.05 11.69
CA GLY A 85 2.26 -13.38 12.37
C GLY A 85 3.60 -14.08 12.15
N ASP A 86 3.61 -15.26 11.53
CA ASP A 86 4.86 -15.97 11.24
C ASP A 86 5.61 -15.32 10.08
N TRP A 87 6.94 -15.29 10.24
CA TRP A 87 7.87 -14.84 9.22
C TRP A 87 8.27 -16.00 8.33
N VAL A 88 8.24 -15.77 7.02
CA VAL A 88 8.55 -16.77 6.01
C VAL A 88 9.52 -16.20 4.99
N LYS A 89 10.36 -17.06 4.44
CA LYS A 89 11.28 -16.74 3.35
C LYS A 89 10.73 -17.21 2.02
N ALA A 90 11.25 -16.65 0.94
CA ALA A 90 10.98 -17.09 -0.41
C ALA A 90 11.27 -18.58 -0.55
N ASN A 91 10.34 -19.30 -1.18
CA ASN A 91 10.29 -20.75 -1.37
C ASN A 91 10.01 -21.59 -0.12
N ASP A 92 9.72 -21.00 1.04
CA ASP A 92 9.23 -21.78 2.18
C ASP A 92 7.87 -22.40 1.87
N VAL A 93 7.70 -23.67 2.25
CA VAL A 93 6.43 -24.39 2.07
C VAL A 93 5.45 -23.94 3.14
N LEU A 94 4.38 -23.28 2.71
CA LEU A 94 3.36 -22.73 3.60
C LEU A 94 2.25 -23.75 3.86
N ALA A 95 1.82 -24.44 2.80
CA ALA A 95 0.75 -25.42 2.85
C ALA A 95 0.97 -26.57 1.86
N GLU A 96 0.51 -27.75 2.24
CA GLU A 96 0.50 -28.94 1.38
C GLU A 96 -0.95 -29.42 1.20
N LEU A 97 -1.35 -29.54 -0.07
CA LEU A 97 -2.64 -30.11 -0.44
C LEU A 97 -2.48 -31.59 -0.76
N GLU A 98 -3.42 -32.38 -0.29
CA GLU A 98 -3.59 -33.77 -0.69
C GLU A 98 -4.59 -33.87 -1.84
N ALA A 99 -4.11 -34.34 -2.99
CA ALA A 99 -4.87 -34.53 -4.21
C ALA A 99 -4.72 -35.97 -4.72
N PRO A 100 -5.52 -36.93 -4.20
CA PRO A 100 -5.40 -38.35 -4.57
C PRO A 100 -5.66 -38.60 -6.07
N GLU A 101 -6.55 -37.81 -6.68
CA GLU A 101 -6.83 -37.85 -8.13
C GLU A 101 -5.56 -37.56 -8.95
N MET A 102 -4.78 -36.54 -8.56
CA MET A 102 -3.55 -36.17 -9.25
C MET A 102 -2.48 -37.28 -9.13
N LEU A 103 -2.41 -37.95 -7.98
CA LEU A 103 -1.53 -39.12 -7.80
C LEU A 103 -1.97 -40.32 -8.64
N ALA A 104 -3.27 -40.50 -8.87
CA ALA A 104 -3.79 -41.51 -9.79
C ALA A 104 -3.43 -41.18 -11.24
N ASP A 105 -3.55 -39.90 -11.63
CA ASP A 105 -3.17 -39.44 -12.97
C ASP A 105 -1.67 -39.61 -13.23
N VAL A 106 -0.79 -39.25 -12.27
CA VAL A 106 0.66 -39.50 -12.41
C VAL A 106 0.94 -40.98 -12.65
N ARG A 107 0.28 -41.88 -11.90
CA ARG A 107 0.45 -43.34 -12.10
C ARG A 107 -0.01 -43.79 -13.48
N LYS A 108 -1.12 -43.24 -13.98
CA LYS A 108 -1.64 -43.53 -15.33
C LYS A 108 -0.68 -43.07 -16.42
N PHE A 109 -0.24 -41.81 -16.40
CA PHE A 109 0.65 -41.26 -17.43
C PHE A 109 2.05 -41.88 -17.36
N LYS A 110 2.52 -42.27 -16.16
CA LYS A 110 3.76 -43.03 -16.03
C LYS A 110 3.69 -44.38 -16.74
N ALA A 111 2.58 -45.11 -16.58
CA ALA A 111 2.37 -46.37 -17.30
C ALA A 111 2.26 -46.15 -18.82
N GLU A 112 1.69 -45.03 -19.26
CA GLU A 112 1.64 -44.66 -20.69
C GLU A 112 3.03 -44.40 -21.27
N VAL A 113 3.89 -43.70 -20.53
CA VAL A 113 5.32 -43.53 -20.90
C VAL A 113 6.02 -44.89 -20.95
N ASP A 114 5.83 -45.75 -19.96
CA ASP A 114 6.45 -47.09 -19.93
C ASP A 114 6.08 -47.91 -21.19
N VAL A 115 4.80 -47.86 -21.59
CA VAL A 115 4.33 -48.54 -22.82
C VAL A 115 4.96 -47.93 -24.08
N ALA A 116 5.04 -46.61 -24.17
CA ALA A 116 5.63 -45.93 -25.31
C ALA A 116 7.15 -46.20 -25.43
N GLU A 117 7.87 -46.22 -24.31
CA GLU A 117 9.29 -46.55 -24.28
C GLU A 117 9.56 -48.00 -24.68
N ILE A 118 8.71 -48.95 -24.26
CA ILE A 118 8.79 -50.34 -24.69
C ILE A 118 8.63 -50.43 -26.20
N GLU A 119 7.69 -49.69 -26.78
CA GLU A 119 7.46 -49.68 -28.22
C GLU A 119 8.65 -49.09 -28.99
N VAL A 120 9.20 -47.96 -28.53
CA VAL A 120 10.44 -47.38 -29.10
C VAL A 120 11.59 -48.37 -29.01
N ARG A 121 11.75 -49.06 -27.88
CA ARG A 121 12.78 -50.08 -27.68
C ARG A 121 12.58 -51.28 -28.62
N ARG A 122 11.33 -51.70 -28.83
CA ARG A 122 10.97 -52.80 -29.75
C ARG A 122 11.31 -52.44 -31.19
N VAL A 123 10.94 -51.25 -31.64
CA VAL A 123 11.22 -50.77 -33.01
C VAL A 123 12.73 -50.57 -33.21
N ASN A 124 13.43 -49.95 -32.25
CA ASN A 124 14.89 -49.81 -32.32
C ASN A 124 15.62 -51.16 -32.30
N GLY A 125 15.12 -52.13 -31.52
CA GLY A 125 15.64 -53.49 -31.50
C GLY A 125 15.44 -54.22 -32.84
N ALA A 126 14.32 -53.96 -33.53
CA ALA A 126 14.06 -54.50 -34.87
C ALA A 126 15.03 -53.92 -35.91
N ILE A 127 15.29 -52.61 -35.90
CA ILE A 127 16.27 -51.95 -36.79
C ILE A 127 17.67 -52.55 -36.62
N LYS A 128 18.11 -52.78 -35.37
CA LYS A 128 19.43 -53.38 -35.08
C LYS A 128 19.57 -54.80 -35.64
N LYS A 129 18.48 -55.55 -35.72
CA LYS A 129 18.48 -56.93 -36.25
C LYS A 129 18.34 -56.94 -37.77
N ALA A 130 17.55 -56.04 -38.33
CA ALA A 130 17.23 -55.99 -39.75
C ALA A 130 16.92 -54.54 -40.21
N PRO A 131 17.93 -53.79 -40.69
CA PRO A 131 17.76 -52.38 -41.02
C PRO A 131 16.85 -52.13 -42.23
N ASP A 132 16.80 -53.05 -43.21
CA ASP A 132 15.99 -52.87 -44.44
C ASP A 132 14.50 -53.20 -44.28
N LEU A 133 14.11 -53.80 -43.15
CA LEU A 133 12.75 -54.29 -42.89
C LEU A 133 11.86 -53.29 -42.12
N VAL A 134 12.43 -52.20 -41.61
CA VAL A 134 11.70 -51.21 -40.80
C VAL A 134 11.59 -49.89 -41.56
N MET A 135 10.36 -49.42 -41.79
CA MET A 135 10.12 -48.12 -42.41
C MET A 135 10.51 -46.99 -41.45
N PRO A 136 11.25 -45.95 -41.90
CA PRO A 136 11.60 -44.79 -41.06
C PRO A 136 10.40 -44.14 -40.38
N VAL A 137 9.27 -44.06 -41.09
CA VAL A 137 7.99 -43.53 -40.58
C VAL A 137 7.51 -44.28 -39.32
N ALA A 138 7.76 -45.58 -39.20
CA ALA A 138 7.37 -46.35 -38.01
C ALA A 138 8.22 -45.98 -36.79
N VAL A 139 9.50 -45.64 -37.00
CA VAL A 139 10.41 -45.17 -35.94
C VAL A 139 10.00 -43.79 -35.47
N ASP A 140 9.76 -42.89 -36.42
CA ASP A 140 9.35 -41.52 -36.13
C ASP A 140 7.99 -41.50 -35.43
N ALA A 141 7.05 -42.36 -35.83
CA ALA A 141 5.76 -42.51 -35.17
C ALA A 141 5.89 -43.05 -33.74
N ALA A 142 6.77 -44.03 -33.49
CA ALA A 142 7.02 -44.56 -32.16
C ALA A 142 7.67 -43.50 -31.25
N ARG A 143 8.68 -42.78 -31.76
CA ARG A 143 9.32 -41.67 -31.04
C ARG A 143 8.34 -40.54 -30.75
N GLY A 144 7.53 -40.14 -31.74
CA GLY A 144 6.51 -39.11 -31.54
C GLY A 144 5.51 -39.47 -30.44
N LYS A 145 5.11 -40.75 -30.33
CA LYS A 145 4.25 -41.22 -29.23
C LYS A 145 4.93 -41.16 -27.87
N ASP A 146 6.20 -41.55 -27.79
CA ASP A 146 7.00 -41.45 -26.57
C ASP A 146 7.13 -40.01 -26.07
N GLU A 147 7.45 -39.08 -26.98
CA GLU A 147 7.53 -37.65 -26.66
C GLU A 147 6.20 -37.07 -26.16
N ILE A 148 5.08 -37.44 -26.79
CA ILE A 148 3.73 -37.03 -26.34
C ILE A 148 3.43 -37.58 -24.94
N ALA A 149 3.73 -38.87 -24.70
CA ALA A 149 3.51 -39.49 -23.40
C ALA A 149 4.34 -38.82 -22.30
N LYS A 150 5.61 -38.53 -22.58
CA LYS A 150 6.53 -37.82 -21.67
C LYS A 150 6.05 -36.40 -21.36
N ALA A 151 5.63 -35.65 -22.38
CA ALA A 151 5.08 -34.31 -22.20
C ALA A 151 3.81 -34.33 -21.33
N ASN A 152 2.96 -35.35 -21.48
CA ASN A 152 1.78 -35.50 -20.63
C ASN A 152 2.14 -35.82 -19.17
N LEU A 153 3.11 -36.72 -18.94
CA LEU A 153 3.60 -37.01 -17.59
C LEU A 153 4.18 -35.77 -16.92
N GLU A 154 5.08 -35.05 -17.60
CA GLU A 154 5.70 -33.82 -17.09
C GLU A 154 4.65 -32.75 -16.73
N ARG A 155 3.62 -32.61 -17.57
CA ARG A 155 2.50 -31.70 -17.31
C ARG A 155 1.78 -32.06 -16.00
N ILE A 156 1.44 -33.32 -15.79
CA ILE A 156 0.72 -33.77 -14.58
C ILE A 156 1.61 -33.69 -13.34
N GLU A 157 2.90 -34.02 -13.46
CA GLU A 157 3.86 -33.85 -12.36
C GLU A 157 4.03 -32.38 -11.97
N THR A 158 4.06 -31.47 -12.95
CA THR A 158 4.09 -30.02 -12.70
C THR A 158 2.81 -29.56 -11.98
N LEU A 159 1.65 -30.09 -12.38
CA LEU A 159 0.39 -29.80 -11.69
C LEU A 159 0.40 -30.33 -10.25
N LEU A 160 0.90 -31.54 -10.03
CA LEU A 160 1.09 -32.09 -8.69
C LEU A 160 2.06 -31.23 -7.87
N GLY A 161 3.10 -30.67 -8.48
CA GLY A 161 4.02 -29.73 -7.82
C GLY A 161 3.30 -28.50 -7.24
N TYR A 162 2.26 -28.00 -7.91
CA TYR A 162 1.43 -26.90 -7.41
C TYR A 162 0.50 -27.27 -6.24
N SER A 163 0.47 -28.54 -5.81
CA SER A 163 -0.16 -28.93 -4.54
C SER A 163 0.60 -28.39 -3.32
N LYS A 164 1.89 -28.07 -3.48
CA LYS A 164 2.69 -27.39 -2.46
C LYS A 164 2.66 -25.90 -2.72
N ILE A 165 2.07 -25.16 -1.79
CA ILE A 165 2.00 -23.70 -1.86
C ILE A 165 3.24 -23.14 -1.18
N MET A 166 4.08 -22.49 -1.96
CA MET A 166 5.32 -21.87 -1.49
C MET A 166 5.21 -20.35 -1.46
N ALA A 167 5.99 -19.71 -0.59
CA ALA A 167 6.09 -18.26 -0.53
C ALA A 167 6.83 -17.70 -1.76
N PRO A 168 6.27 -16.72 -2.49
CA PRO A 168 6.94 -16.10 -3.64
C PRO A 168 8.04 -15.11 -3.25
N PHE A 169 8.02 -14.58 -2.03
CA PHE A 169 8.97 -13.60 -1.51
C PHE A 169 9.06 -13.68 0.02
N ASP A 170 10.04 -13.00 0.63
CA ASP A 170 10.20 -12.92 2.08
C ASP A 170 9.14 -11.98 2.69
N GLY A 171 8.46 -12.40 3.75
CA GLY A 171 7.43 -11.56 4.36
C GLY A 171 6.78 -12.17 5.59
N VAL A 172 5.67 -11.58 6.02
CA VAL A 172 4.86 -12.06 7.15
C VAL A 172 3.50 -12.54 6.68
N VAL A 173 3.02 -13.64 7.26
CA VAL A 173 1.66 -14.13 7.04
C VAL A 173 0.68 -13.25 7.80
N THR A 174 -0.11 -12.44 7.10
CA THR A 174 -1.06 -11.52 7.74
C THR A 174 -2.46 -12.10 7.91
N LYS A 175 -2.84 -13.03 7.02
CA LYS A 175 -4.13 -13.73 7.11
C LYS A 175 -3.96 -15.20 6.73
N ARG A 176 -4.65 -16.06 7.48
CA ARG A 176 -4.84 -17.48 7.20
C ARG A 176 -6.32 -17.69 6.91
N TRP A 177 -6.64 -18.24 5.74
CA TRP A 177 -8.01 -18.33 5.24
C TRP A 177 -8.65 -19.71 5.45
N VAL A 178 -7.84 -20.76 5.67
CA VAL A 178 -8.27 -22.15 5.71
C VAL A 178 -7.64 -22.90 6.88
N ASP A 179 -8.38 -23.89 7.40
CA ASP A 179 -7.93 -24.84 8.42
C ASP A 179 -7.64 -26.22 7.80
N VAL A 180 -6.84 -27.02 8.52
CA VAL A 180 -6.48 -28.38 8.11
C VAL A 180 -7.75 -29.23 7.93
N GLY A 181 -7.81 -30.01 6.85
CA GLY A 181 -8.97 -30.81 6.47
C GLY A 181 -9.98 -30.08 5.58
N ALA A 182 -9.86 -28.77 5.38
CA ALA A 182 -10.73 -28.04 4.46
C ALA A 182 -10.49 -28.46 2.99
N PHE A 183 -11.56 -28.56 2.21
CA PHE A 183 -11.47 -28.72 0.76
C PHE A 183 -11.22 -27.36 0.10
N ILE A 184 -10.14 -27.28 -0.68
CA ILE A 184 -9.75 -26.06 -1.40
C ILE A 184 -9.96 -26.31 -2.90
N PRO A 185 -10.90 -25.59 -3.55
CA PRO A 185 -11.09 -25.69 -4.99
C PRO A 185 -9.91 -25.03 -5.73
N ALA A 186 -9.67 -25.43 -6.97
CA ALA A 186 -8.75 -24.70 -7.83
C ALA A 186 -9.27 -23.28 -8.08
N ALA A 187 -8.38 -22.29 -8.02
CA ALA A 187 -8.70 -20.92 -8.34
C ALA A 187 -9.10 -20.80 -9.83
N THR A 188 -10.36 -20.43 -10.08
CA THR A 188 -10.86 -20.08 -11.41
C THR A 188 -11.18 -18.60 -11.46
N SER A 189 -11.14 -18.00 -12.65
CA SER A 189 -11.44 -16.57 -12.84
C SER A 189 -12.86 -16.16 -12.40
N SER A 190 -13.77 -17.13 -12.23
CA SER A 190 -15.18 -16.91 -11.84
C SER A 190 -15.47 -17.22 -10.37
N SER A 191 -14.65 -18.02 -9.69
CA SER A 191 -14.84 -18.35 -8.28
C SER A 191 -14.02 -17.39 -7.42
N ALA A 192 -14.71 -16.39 -6.89
CA ALA A 192 -14.12 -15.32 -6.09
C ALA A 192 -13.15 -15.85 -5.02
N ALA A 193 -11.88 -15.47 -5.17
CA ALA A 193 -10.86 -14.96 -4.22
C ALA A 193 -10.87 -15.31 -2.70
N ARG A 194 -11.86 -16.02 -2.16
CA ARG A 194 -11.95 -16.42 -0.75
C ARG A 194 -11.99 -17.91 -0.57
N SER A 195 -12.69 -18.64 -1.44
CA SER A 195 -12.85 -20.09 -1.31
C SER A 195 -11.56 -20.86 -1.60
N ALA A 196 -10.73 -20.34 -2.52
CA ALA A 196 -9.44 -20.93 -2.90
C ALA A 196 -8.23 -20.25 -2.21
N ALA A 197 -8.48 -19.20 -1.42
CA ALA A 197 -7.42 -18.47 -0.73
C ALA A 197 -6.87 -19.31 0.41
N VAL A 198 -5.56 -19.37 0.56
CA VAL A 198 -4.91 -20.17 1.60
C VAL A 198 -4.30 -19.26 2.65
N VAL A 199 -3.42 -18.35 2.22
CA VAL A 199 -2.74 -17.38 3.08
C VAL A 199 -2.56 -16.05 2.36
N THR A 200 -2.47 -14.97 3.11
CA THR A 200 -2.06 -13.65 2.63
C THR A 200 -0.67 -13.35 3.17
N LEU A 201 0.26 -13.05 2.28
CA LEU A 201 1.64 -12.72 2.57
C LEU A 201 1.88 -11.24 2.26
N MET A 202 2.51 -10.53 3.17
CA MET A 202 2.89 -9.13 2.99
C MET A 202 4.38 -8.91 3.29
N ASP A 203 5.06 -8.19 2.40
CA ASP A 203 6.37 -7.60 2.65
C ASP A 203 6.19 -6.12 2.98
N PHE A 204 6.65 -5.75 4.17
CA PHE A 204 6.62 -4.39 4.68
C PHE A 204 7.98 -3.98 5.27
N SER A 205 9.07 -4.63 4.83
CA SER A 205 10.46 -4.17 5.05
C SER A 205 10.70 -2.77 4.49
N ARG A 206 9.93 -2.42 3.47
CA ARG A 206 9.70 -1.06 3.00
C ARG A 206 8.21 -0.83 2.96
N VAL A 207 7.77 0.41 3.17
CA VAL A 207 6.36 0.76 3.06
C VAL A 207 6.18 1.80 1.99
N ARG A 208 5.02 1.74 1.35
CA ARG A 208 4.58 2.72 0.37
C ARG A 208 3.48 3.54 0.99
N ILE A 209 3.55 4.85 0.86
CA ILE A 209 2.48 5.75 1.30
C ILE A 209 1.80 6.30 0.06
N GLU A 210 0.50 6.09 -0.02
CA GLU A 210 -0.36 6.67 -1.03
C GLU A 210 -0.92 7.98 -0.49
N VAL A 211 -0.55 9.09 -1.12
CA VAL A 211 -1.01 10.44 -0.78
C VAL A 211 -1.74 11.03 -1.98
N ALA A 212 -2.90 11.63 -1.73
CA ALA A 212 -3.68 12.35 -2.73
C ALA A 212 -3.27 13.84 -2.75
N ILE A 213 -2.54 14.25 -3.79
CA ILE A 213 -2.04 15.63 -3.91
C ILE A 213 -3.05 16.49 -4.68
N PRO A 214 -3.55 17.61 -4.12
CA PRO A 214 -4.48 18.49 -4.83
C PRO A 214 -3.87 19.10 -6.10
N GLU A 215 -4.71 19.32 -7.14
CA GLU A 215 -4.35 19.97 -8.40
C GLU A 215 -3.38 21.18 -8.29
N PRO A 216 -3.61 22.18 -7.41
CA PRO A 216 -2.73 23.36 -7.35
C PRO A 216 -1.29 23.04 -6.91
N GLU A 217 -1.05 21.90 -6.27
CA GLU A 217 0.26 21.51 -5.75
C GLU A 217 1.01 20.56 -6.71
N VAL A 218 0.31 19.95 -7.68
CA VAL A 218 0.87 18.99 -8.63
C VAL A 218 2.15 19.49 -9.34
N PRO A 219 2.22 20.75 -9.83
CA PRO A 219 3.43 21.23 -10.51
C PRO A 219 4.69 21.27 -9.63
N LEU A 220 4.53 21.26 -8.30
CA LEU A 220 5.63 21.32 -7.34
C LEU A 220 6.18 19.92 -7.02
N VAL A 221 5.41 18.87 -7.30
CA VAL A 221 5.78 17.48 -7.01
C VAL A 221 6.79 17.02 -8.05
N LYS A 222 7.98 16.64 -7.57
CA LYS A 222 9.05 16.09 -8.40
C LYS A 222 9.45 14.71 -7.89
N ARG A 223 10.01 13.91 -8.78
CA ARG A 223 10.66 12.67 -8.40
C ARG A 223 11.82 12.95 -7.45
N ASP A 224 12.00 12.07 -6.46
CA ASP A 224 13.02 12.17 -5.40
C ASP A 224 12.87 13.37 -4.46
N LEU A 225 11.70 14.03 -4.46
CA LEU A 225 11.39 15.06 -3.47
C LEU A 225 11.41 14.44 -2.06
N PRO A 226 12.23 14.97 -1.13
CA PRO A 226 12.27 14.47 0.24
C PRO A 226 10.98 14.84 0.97
N VAL A 227 10.40 13.86 1.66
CA VAL A 227 9.17 14.04 2.45
C VAL A 227 9.44 13.54 3.86
N LYS A 228 8.97 14.31 4.85
CA LYS A 228 8.97 13.88 6.24
C LYS A 228 7.60 13.30 6.56
N VAL A 229 7.59 12.07 7.06
CA VAL A 229 6.38 11.35 7.41
C VAL A 229 6.35 11.14 8.92
N THR A 230 5.19 11.39 9.50
CA THR A 230 4.97 11.26 10.94
C THR A 230 3.71 10.46 11.15
N VAL A 231 3.81 9.38 11.92
CA VAL A 231 2.65 8.59 12.32
C VAL A 231 2.31 8.96 13.76
N GLU A 232 1.08 9.39 14.01
CA GLU A 232 0.62 9.80 15.34
C GLU A 232 0.77 8.66 16.37
N GLU A 233 0.54 7.43 15.93
CA GLU A 233 0.63 6.20 16.74
C GLU A 233 2.06 5.87 17.21
N LEU A 234 3.09 6.42 16.54
CA LEU A 234 4.51 6.15 16.83
C LEU A 234 5.18 7.29 17.61
N HIS A 235 4.45 7.95 18.51
CA HIS A 235 4.96 8.98 19.44
C HIS A 235 5.74 10.11 18.73
N GLY A 236 5.32 10.49 17.52
CA GLY A 236 5.96 11.56 16.75
C GLY A 236 7.31 11.22 16.14
N ARG A 237 7.67 9.93 16.00
CA ARG A 237 8.83 9.54 15.18
C ARG A 237 8.66 10.05 13.74
N VAL A 238 9.72 10.68 13.25
CA VAL A 238 9.81 11.17 11.87
C VAL A 238 10.54 10.13 11.04
N PHE A 239 9.93 9.75 9.93
CA PHE A 239 10.53 8.87 8.92
C PHE A 239 10.81 9.70 7.66
N ASP A 240 12.03 9.58 7.16
CA ASP A 240 12.42 10.23 5.90
C ASP A 240 12.04 9.35 4.72
N GLY A 241 11.13 9.86 3.89
CA GLY A 241 10.66 9.22 2.66
C GLY A 241 11.02 10.02 1.42
N LYS A 242 10.84 9.40 0.25
CA LYS A 242 11.02 10.06 -1.04
C LYS A 242 9.88 9.75 -1.98
N VAL A 243 9.49 10.74 -2.79
CA VAL A 243 8.51 10.54 -3.87
C VAL A 243 9.13 9.67 -4.97
N THR A 244 8.62 8.45 -5.14
CA THR A 244 9.15 7.51 -6.13
C THR A 244 8.30 7.45 -7.39
N ARG A 245 6.97 7.54 -7.26
CA ARG A 245 6.00 7.49 -8.37
C ARG A 245 4.84 8.44 -8.14
N PHE A 246 4.21 8.88 -9.22
CA PHE A 246 2.94 9.61 -9.20
C PHE A 246 2.17 9.31 -10.49
N ALA A 247 0.85 9.44 -10.45
CA ALA A 247 -0.05 8.96 -11.50
C ALA A 247 0.02 9.76 -12.82
N TYR A 248 0.73 10.90 -12.87
CA TYR A 248 0.81 11.88 -13.98
C TYR A 248 -0.55 12.44 -14.48
N ALA A 249 -1.66 11.87 -14.04
CA ALA A 249 -3.02 12.29 -14.30
C ALA A 249 -3.72 12.60 -12.98
N LEU A 250 -4.67 13.53 -13.06
CA LEU A 250 -5.58 13.86 -11.98
C LEU A 250 -6.78 12.92 -12.04
N ASP A 251 -7.22 12.45 -10.88
CA ASP A 251 -8.53 11.83 -10.75
C ASP A 251 -9.61 12.91 -10.96
N GLU A 252 -10.50 12.70 -11.93
CA GLU A 252 -11.51 13.69 -12.30
C GLU A 252 -12.53 13.97 -11.19
N SER A 253 -12.79 12.97 -10.33
CA SER A 253 -13.78 13.04 -9.26
C SER A 253 -13.27 13.81 -8.04
N THR A 254 -11.99 13.64 -7.70
CA THR A 254 -11.39 14.27 -6.51
C THR A 254 -10.50 15.47 -6.83
N LYS A 255 -10.14 15.67 -8.11
CA LYS A 255 -9.16 16.68 -8.55
C LYS A 255 -7.82 16.55 -7.81
N THR A 256 -7.41 15.30 -7.54
CA THR A 256 -6.14 14.98 -6.90
C THR A 256 -5.29 14.06 -7.76
N MET A 257 -3.98 14.11 -7.57
CA MET A 257 -3.01 13.22 -8.19
C MET A 257 -2.47 12.26 -7.13
N THR A 258 -2.67 10.96 -7.33
CA THR A 258 -2.10 9.93 -6.44
C THR A 258 -0.59 9.90 -6.58
N THR A 259 0.10 10.01 -5.45
CA THR A 259 1.56 10.00 -5.35
C THR A 259 2.00 8.95 -4.34
N GLU A 260 3.00 8.16 -4.73
CA GLU A 260 3.60 7.12 -3.93
C GLU A 260 4.92 7.60 -3.33
N ILE A 261 5.03 7.46 -2.02
CA ILE A 261 6.24 7.77 -1.25
C ILE A 261 6.78 6.44 -0.71
N GLU A 262 8.05 6.15 -0.93
CA GLU A 262 8.70 4.96 -0.38
C GLU A 262 9.49 5.33 0.88
N ILE A 263 9.34 4.51 1.93
CA ILE A 263 10.04 4.66 3.21
C ILE A 263 10.68 3.32 3.60
N PRO A 264 11.98 3.30 3.93
CA PRO A 264 12.62 2.12 4.49
C PRO A 264 12.12 1.85 5.92
N ASN A 265 11.78 0.60 6.23
CA ASN A 265 11.20 0.20 7.52
C ASN A 265 11.98 -0.98 8.13
N PRO A 266 13.27 -0.78 8.52
CA PRO A 266 14.12 -1.86 9.03
C PRO A 266 13.62 -2.45 10.35
N ASP A 267 12.97 -1.63 11.19
CA ASP A 267 12.45 -2.05 12.50
C ASP A 267 11.05 -2.67 12.40
N HIS A 268 10.46 -2.73 11.20
CA HIS A 268 9.09 -3.22 10.98
C HIS A 268 8.02 -2.50 11.84
N ALA A 269 8.32 -1.26 12.26
CA ALA A 269 7.46 -0.45 13.12
C ALA A 269 6.26 0.12 12.34
N LEU A 270 6.48 0.50 11.08
CA LEU A 270 5.43 0.96 10.19
C LEU A 270 4.65 -0.25 9.67
N ARG A 271 3.39 -0.39 10.08
CA ARG A 271 2.53 -1.51 9.65
C ARG A 271 1.63 -1.06 8.51
N PRO A 272 1.44 -1.89 7.46
CA PRO A 272 0.45 -1.64 6.43
C PRO A 272 -0.94 -1.43 7.04
N GLY A 273 -1.68 -0.43 6.55
CA GLY A 273 -3.00 -0.04 7.05
C GLY A 273 -3.00 1.11 8.06
N MET A 274 -1.83 1.55 8.54
CA MET A 274 -1.70 2.76 9.36
C MET A 274 -1.96 4.03 8.52
N TYR A 275 -2.32 5.12 9.20
CA TYR A 275 -2.43 6.46 8.63
C TYR A 275 -1.23 7.32 9.06
N ALA A 276 -0.76 8.19 8.16
CA ALA A 276 0.36 9.12 8.40
C ALA A 276 0.10 10.51 7.83
#